data_AF-A0A4Y7JPM4-F1
#
_entry.id   AF-A0A4Y7JPM4-F1
#
_cell.length_a   1.000
_cell.length_b   1.000
_cell.length_c   1.000
_cell.angle_alpha   90.00
_cell.angle_beta   90.00
_cell.angle_gamma   90.00
#
_symmetry.space_group_name_H-M   'P 1'
#
loop_
_entity.id
_entity.type
_entity.pdbx_description
1 polymer ?
#
loop_
_entity_poly.entity_id
_entity_poly.type
_entity_poly.pdbx_seq_one_letter_code
_entity_poly.pdbx_strand_id
1 'polypeptide(L)'
;MFLRQSGSLLRRRLRYLLSTNTITTTTKTTISSLSSYPPPSNAGFLHHNGPEIPRWQKLHWDSSLWILLSGQAAIILGASGNLAFADDVSAEARTGAGEDGSSDLQRVEDGSVISNIHTSKWRVFTDKARDFFLEGKLVEAEKLFLSAVEEAKEGFGKSDPHVAAALNNLAELYRVKKDFAKAEPLYLEAVHILEESFGLGDIRVAASLHNLGQFYIVQRKLEEAHNCYEIKRRVLGQNHTDYANTMYHLGTVKYLQGKENDSVALIQDSIKILEESGLGQSVACLRRLRYLAQVFLKSNRLSEAENVQRKILHIREMSKV
;
A
#
# COMPACT_ATOMS: atom_id res chain seq x y z
N MET A 1 -12.67 -2.48 22.51
CA MET A 1 -12.08 -1.19 22.97
C MET A 1 -10.61 -1.06 22.58
N PHE A 2 -9.81 -2.13 22.66
CA PHE A 2 -8.38 -2.15 22.31
C PHE A 2 -8.02 -1.73 20.87
N LEU A 3 -8.75 -2.22 19.85
CA LEU A 3 -8.46 -1.91 18.42
C LEU A 3 -8.52 -0.41 18.07
N ARG A 4 -9.43 0.34 18.71
CA ARG A 4 -9.54 1.79 18.49
C ARG A 4 -8.37 2.55 19.13
N GLN A 5 -7.85 2.06 20.25
CA GLN A 5 -6.75 2.69 20.97
C GLN A 5 -5.41 2.45 20.26
N SER A 6 -5.11 1.21 19.86
CA SER A 6 -3.90 0.86 19.09
C SER A 6 -3.86 1.58 17.73
N GLY A 7 -4.97 1.62 17.00
CA GLY A 7 -5.07 2.34 15.73
C GLY A 7 -4.91 3.87 15.86
N SER A 8 -5.27 4.45 17.01
CA SER A 8 -5.04 5.89 17.27
C SER A 8 -3.58 6.20 17.59
N LEU A 9 -2.90 5.29 18.30
CA LEU A 9 -1.48 5.39 18.64
C LEU A 9 -0.61 5.21 17.41
N LEU A 10 -0.89 4.20 16.58
CA LEU A 10 -0.19 3.98 15.32
C LEU A 10 -0.31 5.20 14.41
N ARG A 11 -1.51 5.78 14.26
CA ARG A 11 -1.70 7.02 13.47
C ARG A 11 -0.93 8.22 14.02
N ARG A 12 -0.78 8.36 15.33
CA ARG A 12 0.05 9.40 15.94
C ARG A 12 1.53 9.13 15.68
N ARG A 13 1.96 7.87 15.79
CA ARG A 13 3.34 7.45 15.55
C ARG A 13 3.75 7.65 14.08
N LEU A 14 2.93 7.21 13.12
CA LEU A 14 3.19 7.42 11.69
C LEU A 14 3.30 8.90 11.34
N ARG A 15 2.48 9.77 11.96
CA ARG A 15 2.61 11.24 11.81
C ARG A 15 3.90 11.78 12.42
N TYR A 16 4.25 11.32 13.62
CA TYR A 16 5.45 11.78 14.33
C TYR A 16 6.74 11.43 13.57
N LEU A 17 6.85 10.21 13.05
CA LEU A 17 8.03 9.71 12.30
C LEU A 17 8.30 10.48 11.00
N LEU A 18 7.31 11.21 10.50
CA LEU A 18 7.47 12.09 9.35
C LEU A 18 7.88 13.51 9.79
N SER A 19 7.43 13.96 10.96
CA SER A 19 7.76 15.28 11.53
C SER A 19 9.16 15.39 12.11
N THR A 20 9.74 14.32 12.65
CA THR A 20 11.10 14.39 13.25
C THR A 20 12.21 14.46 12.22
N ASN A 21 11.93 14.11 10.96
CA ASN A 21 12.94 14.03 9.90
C ASN A 21 12.84 15.18 8.88
N THR A 22 11.89 16.11 9.05
CA THR A 22 11.88 17.40 8.31
C THR A 22 12.84 18.44 8.89
N ILE A 23 13.57 18.11 9.97
CA ILE A 23 14.56 19.00 10.61
C ILE A 23 15.94 18.34 10.57
N THR A 24 16.51 18.10 9.39
CA THR A 24 17.97 17.85 9.24
C THR A 24 18.43 18.08 7.79
N THR A 25 18.11 19.24 7.21
CA THR A 25 18.85 19.77 6.04
C THR A 25 18.94 21.29 6.14
N THR A 26 19.64 21.78 7.15
CA THR A 26 20.27 23.11 7.09
C THR A 26 21.77 22.90 7.19
N THR A 27 22.42 22.77 6.04
CA THR A 27 23.84 23.06 5.90
C THR A 27 24.04 24.52 6.29
N LYS A 28 24.78 24.73 7.39
CA LYS A 28 25.34 26.03 7.76
C LYS A 28 26.28 26.47 6.63
N THR A 29 25.85 27.44 5.84
CA THR A 29 26.78 28.31 5.11
C THR A 29 26.62 29.71 5.66
N THR A 30 27.57 30.07 6.51
CA THR A 30 27.77 31.39 7.08
C THR A 30 28.15 32.36 5.96
N ILE A 31 27.29 33.33 5.63
CA ILE A 31 27.73 34.59 5.02
C ILE A 31 27.00 35.72 5.74
N SER A 32 27.79 36.52 6.44
CA SER A 32 27.44 37.79 7.04
C SER A 32 27.36 38.89 5.98
N SER A 33 26.31 39.69 5.97
CA SER A 33 26.42 41.15 5.86
C SER A 33 25.09 41.84 6.16
N LEU A 34 25.21 42.96 6.88
CA LEU A 34 24.16 43.86 7.35
C LEU A 34 23.47 44.60 6.19
N SER A 35 22.16 44.87 6.33
CA SER A 35 21.60 46.22 6.11
C SER A 35 20.16 46.32 6.65
N SER A 36 19.97 47.29 7.52
CA SER A 36 18.75 47.73 8.20
C SER A 36 17.92 48.69 7.33
N TYR A 37 16.58 48.65 7.37
CA TYR A 37 15.65 49.82 7.39
C TYR A 37 14.18 49.36 7.69
N PRO A 38 13.30 50.24 8.25
CA PRO A 38 12.10 49.89 9.03
C PRO A 38 10.79 49.87 8.20
N PRO A 39 9.63 49.47 8.78
CA PRO A 39 8.36 49.35 8.06
C PRO A 39 7.53 50.63 8.13
N PRO A 40 6.57 50.85 7.21
CA PRO A 40 5.48 51.79 7.45
C PRO A 40 4.16 51.09 7.77
N SER A 41 3.36 51.84 8.51
CA SER A 41 2.13 51.54 9.23
C SER A 41 0.84 51.63 8.41
N ASN A 42 -0.15 50.82 8.82
CA ASN A 42 -1.61 50.97 8.80
C ASN A 42 -2.30 51.92 7.80
N ALA A 43 -3.22 51.34 7.02
CA ALA A 43 -4.54 51.93 6.75
C ALA A 43 -5.57 50.80 6.66
N GLY A 44 -6.58 50.82 7.53
CA GLY A 44 -7.65 49.83 7.58
C GLY A 44 -8.77 50.14 6.59
N PHE A 45 -9.45 49.10 6.11
CA PHE A 45 -10.82 49.19 5.63
C PHE A 45 -11.61 47.95 6.03
N LEU A 46 -12.83 48.22 6.50
CA LEU A 46 -13.78 47.34 7.15
C LEU A 46 -14.35 46.25 6.21
N HIS A 47 -14.55 45.08 6.79
CA HIS A 47 -15.32 43.95 6.26
C HIS A 47 -16.81 44.29 6.08
N HIS A 48 -17.40 43.82 4.97
CA HIS A 48 -18.72 43.18 5.02
C HIS A 48 -18.83 42.01 4.03
N ASN A 49 -19.52 40.98 4.50
CA ASN A 49 -19.46 39.60 4.07
C ASN A 49 -20.56 39.24 3.04
N GLY A 50 -20.23 38.34 2.12
CA GLY A 50 -21.14 37.39 1.48
C GLY A 50 -20.31 36.16 1.07
N PRO A 51 -20.71 34.92 1.40
CA PRO A 51 -19.86 33.76 1.15
C PRO A 51 -19.94 33.35 -0.32
N GLU A 52 -18.93 33.73 -1.10
CA GLU A 52 -18.68 33.09 -2.39
C GLU A 52 -18.22 31.65 -2.16
N ILE A 53 -19.05 30.70 -2.61
CA ILE A 53 -18.77 29.27 -2.55
C ILE A 53 -17.57 28.96 -3.48
N PRO A 54 -16.45 28.38 -3.00
CA PRO A 54 -15.29 28.12 -3.84
C PRO A 54 -15.56 27.10 -4.95
N ARG A 55 -15.12 27.42 -6.16
CA ARG A 55 -15.29 26.69 -7.44
C ARG A 55 -14.84 25.21 -7.43
N TRP A 56 -14.15 24.76 -6.39
CA TRP A 56 -13.62 23.40 -6.22
C TRP A 56 -14.68 22.35 -5.85
N GLN A 57 -15.88 22.79 -5.43
CA GLN A 57 -17.02 21.88 -5.21
C GLN A 57 -17.66 21.33 -6.50
N LYS A 58 -17.23 21.81 -7.68
CA LYS A 58 -17.74 21.39 -9.00
C LYS A 58 -16.80 20.50 -9.82
N LEU A 59 -15.82 19.86 -9.18
CA LEU A 59 -15.05 18.81 -9.87
C LEU A 59 -15.80 17.48 -9.77
N HIS A 60 -16.86 17.35 -10.57
CA HIS A 60 -17.60 16.10 -10.74
C HIS A 60 -16.62 15.00 -11.15
N TRP A 61 -16.50 13.96 -10.32
CA TRP A 61 -15.54 12.89 -10.53
C TRP A 61 -15.95 12.05 -11.74
N ASP A 62 -15.08 12.06 -12.74
CA ASP A 62 -15.22 11.27 -13.96
C ASP A 62 -15.17 9.77 -13.62
N SER A 63 -16.22 9.03 -13.96
CA SER A 63 -16.38 7.58 -13.70
C SER A 63 -15.16 6.76 -14.13
N SER A 64 -14.43 7.26 -15.13
CA SER A 64 -13.15 6.78 -15.68
C SER A 64 -12.03 6.66 -14.62
N LEU A 65 -11.91 7.63 -13.72
CA LEU A 65 -10.89 7.63 -12.66
C LEU A 65 -11.26 6.70 -11.50
N TRP A 66 -12.56 6.45 -11.28
CA TRP A 66 -13.04 5.47 -10.29
C TRP A 66 -12.63 4.06 -10.70
N ILE A 67 -12.82 3.69 -11.97
CA ILE A 67 -12.43 2.38 -12.52
C ILE A 67 -10.92 2.14 -12.42
N LEU A 68 -10.10 3.19 -12.61
CA LEU A 68 -8.64 3.10 -12.52
C LEU A 68 -8.12 2.95 -11.07
N LEU A 69 -8.80 3.54 -10.09
CA LEU A 69 -8.47 3.39 -8.65
C LEU A 69 -9.08 2.14 -8.02
N SER A 70 -10.29 1.72 -8.44
CA SER A 70 -10.99 0.55 -7.88
C SER A 70 -10.60 -0.78 -8.52
N GLY A 71 -10.01 -0.77 -9.72
CA GLY A 71 -9.58 -1.97 -10.43
C GLY A 71 -8.44 -2.76 -9.78
N GLN A 72 -7.88 -2.31 -8.64
CA GLN A 72 -6.77 -2.99 -7.97
C GLN A 72 -7.19 -4.06 -6.95
N ALA A 73 -8.49 -4.28 -6.74
CA ALA A 73 -8.94 -5.36 -5.84
C ALA A 73 -8.59 -6.77 -6.35
N ALA A 74 -8.50 -6.97 -7.66
CA ALA A 74 -8.37 -8.32 -8.25
C ALA A 74 -6.92 -8.83 -8.41
N ILE A 75 -5.88 -8.01 -8.18
CA ILE A 75 -4.48 -8.41 -8.44
C ILE A 75 -3.61 -8.44 -7.18
N ILE A 76 -4.02 -7.83 -6.07
CA ILE A 76 -3.13 -7.63 -4.91
C ILE A 76 -3.08 -8.81 -3.93
N LEU A 77 -4.03 -9.75 -3.98
CA LEU A 77 -4.00 -10.92 -3.10
C LEU A 77 -2.98 -12.00 -3.56
N GLY A 78 -2.44 -11.91 -4.79
CA GLY A 78 -1.59 -12.94 -5.38
C GLY A 78 -0.07 -12.66 -5.42
N ALA A 79 0.38 -11.45 -5.12
CA ALA A 79 1.80 -11.07 -5.27
C ALA A 79 2.50 -10.65 -3.95
N SER A 80 1.79 -10.73 -2.81
CA SER A 80 2.38 -10.52 -1.47
C SER A 80 2.34 -11.77 -0.59
N GLY A 81 2.08 -12.93 -1.20
CA GLY A 81 2.55 -14.18 -0.65
C GLY A 81 4.06 -14.20 -0.79
N ASN A 82 4.78 -13.76 0.24
CA ASN A 82 6.12 -14.31 0.46
C ASN A 82 5.91 -15.82 0.48
N LEU A 83 6.36 -16.49 -0.59
CA LEU A 83 6.49 -17.93 -0.64
C LEU A 83 7.40 -18.26 0.55
N ALA A 84 6.80 -18.69 1.65
CA ALA A 84 7.54 -19.18 2.79
C ALA A 84 8.26 -20.43 2.28
N PHE A 85 9.55 -20.28 1.97
CA PHE A 85 10.46 -21.40 1.78
C PHE A 85 10.34 -22.25 3.06
N ALA A 86 9.69 -23.40 2.96
CA ALA A 86 10.13 -24.53 3.74
C ALA A 86 11.43 -24.95 3.07
N ASP A 87 12.56 -24.79 3.75
CA ASP A 87 13.77 -25.48 3.35
C ASP A 87 13.44 -26.97 3.41
N ASP A 88 13.29 -27.60 2.24
CA ASP A 88 13.32 -29.05 2.14
C ASP A 88 14.72 -29.47 2.60
N VAL A 89 14.82 -29.92 3.85
CA VAL A 89 15.96 -30.71 4.31
C VAL A 89 16.00 -31.92 3.41
N SER A 90 16.87 -31.86 2.40
CA SER A 90 17.18 -32.97 1.53
C SER A 90 17.69 -34.09 2.41
N ALA A 91 16.84 -35.08 2.65
CA ALA A 91 17.23 -36.33 3.25
C ALA A 91 18.18 -37.03 2.29
N GLU A 92 19.47 -36.90 2.53
CA GLU A 92 20.47 -37.78 1.94
C GLU A 92 20.10 -39.22 2.32
N ALA A 93 19.66 -39.99 1.31
CA ALA A 93 19.46 -41.41 1.42
C ALA A 93 20.82 -42.08 1.72
N ARG A 94 21.12 -42.26 3.01
CA ARG A 94 22.13 -43.22 3.44
C ARG A 94 21.47 -44.59 3.52
N THR A 95 21.77 -45.40 2.52
CA THR A 95 21.54 -46.85 2.53
C THR A 95 22.22 -47.49 3.74
N GLY A 96 21.44 -48.08 4.63
CA GLY A 96 21.92 -48.91 5.73
C GLY A 96 20.81 -49.84 6.16
N ALA A 97 20.90 -51.10 5.71
CA ALA A 97 20.01 -52.17 6.12
C ALA A 97 20.21 -52.52 7.61
N GLY A 98 19.13 -52.87 8.30
CA GLY A 98 19.14 -53.41 9.66
C GLY A 98 17.73 -53.61 10.18
N GLU A 99 17.35 -54.88 10.34
CA GLU A 99 16.06 -55.34 10.85
C GLU A 99 15.85 -55.07 12.35
N ASP A 100 14.56 -55.13 12.71
CA ASP A 100 14.01 -55.56 13.99
C ASP A 100 13.88 -54.54 15.13
N GLY A 101 12.72 -54.57 15.79
CA GLY A 101 12.47 -53.84 17.04
C GLY A 101 11.16 -53.07 17.10
N SER A 102 10.11 -53.75 17.57
CA SER A 102 8.94 -53.17 18.23
C SER A 102 9.28 -51.91 19.04
N SER A 103 8.63 -50.79 18.72
CA SER A 103 8.63 -49.60 19.57
C SER A 103 7.27 -48.90 19.45
N ASP A 104 6.55 -48.89 20.57
CA ASP A 104 5.37 -48.08 20.82
C ASP A 104 5.55 -46.67 20.26
N LEU A 105 4.78 -46.32 19.24
CA LEU A 105 4.63 -44.93 18.81
C LEU A 105 3.73 -44.22 19.82
N GLN A 106 4.34 -43.83 20.94
CA GLN A 106 3.75 -42.86 21.85
C GLN A 106 3.49 -41.58 21.05
N ARG A 107 2.21 -41.19 20.94
CA ARG A 107 1.83 -39.87 20.43
C ARG A 107 2.48 -38.83 21.32
N VAL A 108 3.58 -38.24 20.85
CA VAL A 108 4.11 -37.02 21.43
C VAL A 108 3.08 -35.94 21.13
N GLU A 109 2.19 -35.67 22.08
CA GLU A 109 1.36 -34.47 22.14
C GLU A 109 2.24 -33.27 22.47
N ASP A 110 3.22 -33.01 21.62
CA ASP A 110 3.83 -31.70 21.58
C ASP A 110 2.80 -30.73 21.00
N GLY A 111 2.70 -29.53 21.57
CA GLY A 111 1.86 -28.43 21.05
C GLY A 111 2.10 -28.07 19.58
N SER A 112 3.09 -28.70 18.94
CA SER A 112 3.33 -28.78 17.50
C SER A 112 2.13 -29.31 16.68
N VAL A 113 1.36 -30.28 17.19
CA VAL A 113 0.21 -30.87 16.46
C VAL A 113 -0.95 -29.86 16.32
N ILE A 114 -1.14 -29.00 17.34
CA ILE A 114 -2.15 -27.93 17.34
C ILE A 114 -1.82 -26.90 16.26
N SER A 115 -0.55 -26.49 16.16
CA SER A 115 -0.08 -25.58 15.11
C SER A 115 -0.38 -26.11 13.70
N ASN A 116 -0.17 -27.40 13.44
CA ASN A 116 -0.38 -27.96 12.10
C ASN A 116 -1.87 -27.96 11.67
N ILE A 117 -2.80 -28.28 12.58
CA ILE A 117 -4.25 -28.28 12.26
C ILE A 117 -4.75 -26.86 11.99
N HIS A 118 -4.46 -25.92 12.90
CA HIS A 118 -4.89 -24.53 12.72
C HIS A 118 -4.21 -23.88 11.50
N THR A 119 -2.93 -24.17 11.25
CA THR A 119 -2.23 -23.73 10.03
C THR A 119 -2.93 -24.22 8.78
N SER A 120 -3.28 -25.52 8.74
CA SER A 120 -3.95 -26.12 7.59
C SER A 120 -5.33 -25.51 7.35
N LYS A 121 -6.13 -25.34 8.41
CA LYS A 121 -7.45 -24.69 8.32
C LYS A 121 -7.35 -23.23 7.89
N TRP A 122 -6.42 -22.47 8.49
CA TRP A 122 -6.16 -21.07 8.12
C TRP A 122 -5.86 -20.93 6.63
N ARG A 123 -4.98 -21.79 6.07
CA ARG A 123 -4.68 -21.81 4.62
C ARG A 123 -5.93 -22.09 3.80
N VAL A 124 -6.64 -23.17 4.11
CA VAL A 124 -7.85 -23.58 3.38
C VAL A 124 -8.93 -22.49 3.41
N PHE A 125 -9.16 -21.86 4.56
CA PHE A 125 -10.12 -20.77 4.68
C PHE A 125 -9.66 -19.53 3.92
N THR A 126 -8.37 -19.18 3.98
CA THR A 126 -7.81 -18.05 3.25
C THR A 126 -7.94 -18.22 1.74
N ASP A 127 -7.57 -19.39 1.22
CA ASP A 127 -7.60 -19.65 -0.23
C ASP A 127 -9.04 -19.69 -0.76
N LYS A 128 -9.94 -20.42 -0.09
CA LYS A 128 -11.36 -20.44 -0.47
C LYS A 128 -12.03 -19.07 -0.36
N ALA A 129 -11.68 -18.28 0.66
CA ALA A 129 -12.19 -16.92 0.78
C ALA A 129 -11.73 -16.03 -0.37
N ARG A 130 -10.47 -16.16 -0.81
CA ARG A 130 -9.92 -15.45 -1.96
C ARG A 130 -10.64 -15.86 -3.25
N ASP A 131 -10.89 -17.15 -3.45
CA ASP A 131 -11.62 -17.63 -4.62
C ASP A 131 -13.04 -17.05 -4.67
N PHE A 132 -13.79 -17.13 -3.57
CA PHE A 132 -15.12 -16.50 -3.50
C PHE A 132 -15.08 -14.98 -3.67
N PHE A 133 -14.05 -14.32 -3.13
CA PHE A 133 -13.86 -12.89 -3.31
C PHE A 133 -13.63 -12.52 -4.79
N LEU A 134 -12.82 -13.31 -5.51
CA LEU A 134 -12.59 -13.14 -6.94
C LEU A 134 -13.84 -13.43 -7.78
N GLU A 135 -14.68 -14.37 -7.35
CA GLU A 135 -16.01 -14.63 -7.95
C GLU A 135 -17.06 -13.57 -7.61
N GLY A 136 -16.76 -12.61 -6.73
CA GLY A 136 -17.71 -11.59 -6.27
C GLY A 136 -18.71 -12.09 -5.22
N LYS A 137 -18.55 -13.30 -4.70
CA LYS A 137 -19.35 -13.90 -3.62
C LYS A 137 -18.88 -13.38 -2.25
N LEU A 138 -19.16 -12.09 -2.00
CA LEU A 138 -18.58 -11.35 -0.86
C LEU A 138 -19.09 -11.80 0.51
N VAL A 139 -20.28 -12.42 0.60
CA VAL A 139 -20.85 -12.88 1.89
C VAL A 139 -20.16 -14.17 2.33
N GLU A 140 -19.93 -15.07 1.39
CA GLU A 140 -19.22 -16.34 1.57
C GLU A 140 -17.74 -16.07 1.89
N ALA A 141 -17.12 -15.15 1.16
CA ALA A 141 -15.74 -14.72 1.41
C ALA A 141 -15.58 -14.10 2.82
N GLU A 142 -16.53 -13.26 3.26
CA GLU A 142 -16.47 -12.65 4.61
C GLU A 142 -16.48 -13.71 5.71
N LYS A 143 -17.37 -14.70 5.60
CA LYS A 143 -17.45 -15.80 6.59
C LYS A 143 -16.12 -16.54 6.69
N LEU A 144 -15.51 -16.88 5.56
CA LEU A 144 -14.26 -17.62 5.54
C LEU A 144 -13.05 -16.78 5.96
N PHE A 145 -12.99 -15.49 5.60
CA PHE A 145 -11.92 -14.62 6.12
C PHE A 145 -12.03 -14.43 7.64
N LEU A 146 -13.23 -14.33 8.19
CA LEU A 146 -13.42 -14.33 9.65
C LEU A 146 -12.92 -15.63 10.27
N SER A 147 -13.28 -16.79 9.70
CA SER A 147 -12.76 -18.09 10.17
C SER A 147 -11.24 -18.17 10.06
N ALA A 148 -10.63 -17.66 8.99
CA ALA A 148 -9.18 -17.60 8.85
C ALA A 148 -8.53 -16.74 9.93
N VAL A 149 -9.09 -15.57 10.26
CA VAL A 149 -8.57 -14.72 11.34
C VAL A 149 -8.59 -15.45 12.69
N GLU A 150 -9.68 -16.16 13.00
CA GLU A 150 -9.78 -16.89 14.27
C GLU A 150 -8.82 -18.08 14.33
N GLU A 151 -8.74 -18.91 13.28
CA GLU A 151 -7.77 -20.01 13.21
C GLU A 151 -6.33 -19.52 13.28
N ALA A 152 -6.02 -18.35 12.70
CA ALA A 152 -4.68 -17.77 12.81
C ALA A 152 -4.35 -17.36 14.24
N LYS A 153 -5.30 -16.75 14.97
CA LYS A 153 -5.10 -16.37 16.38
C LYS A 153 -4.94 -17.56 17.29
N GLU A 154 -5.69 -18.64 17.05
CA GLU A 154 -5.63 -19.88 17.82
C GLU A 154 -4.35 -20.67 17.54
N GLY A 155 -3.95 -20.78 16.27
CA GLY A 155 -2.80 -21.57 15.84
C GLY A 155 -1.44 -20.92 16.05
N PHE A 156 -1.33 -19.62 15.80
CA PHE A 156 -0.05 -18.90 15.80
C PHE A 156 0.09 -17.90 16.95
N GLY A 157 -1.02 -17.48 17.55
CA GLY A 157 -1.06 -16.43 18.57
C GLY A 157 -1.42 -15.06 18.00
N LYS A 158 -1.95 -14.18 18.86
CA LYS A 158 -2.62 -12.93 18.46
C LYS A 158 -1.70 -11.89 17.79
N SER A 159 -0.41 -11.94 18.07
CA SER A 159 0.59 -10.99 17.53
C SER A 159 1.44 -11.63 16.42
N ASP A 160 0.98 -12.73 15.84
CA ASP A 160 1.72 -13.41 14.78
C ASP A 160 1.46 -12.78 13.39
N PRO A 161 2.48 -12.71 12.50
CA PRO A 161 2.33 -12.24 11.13
C PRO A 161 1.22 -12.91 10.31
N HIS A 162 0.86 -14.17 10.58
CA HIS A 162 -0.27 -14.84 9.93
C HIS A 162 -1.62 -14.19 10.30
N VAL A 163 -1.77 -13.70 11.53
CA VAL A 163 -2.93 -12.91 11.95
C VAL A 163 -2.97 -11.60 11.17
N ALA A 164 -1.83 -10.90 11.02
CA ALA A 164 -1.77 -9.67 10.24
C ALA A 164 -2.19 -9.89 8.77
N ALA A 165 -1.71 -10.98 8.15
CA ALA A 165 -2.10 -11.34 6.79
C ALA A 165 -3.62 -11.59 6.66
N ALA A 166 -4.20 -12.36 7.60
CA ALA A 166 -5.64 -12.62 7.62
C ALA A 166 -6.47 -11.34 7.84
N LEU A 167 -6.05 -10.47 8.76
CA LEU A 167 -6.69 -9.17 9.01
C LEU A 167 -6.65 -8.27 7.78
N ASN A 168 -5.51 -8.20 7.09
CA ASN A 168 -5.37 -7.42 5.87
C ASN A 168 -6.34 -7.91 4.76
N ASN A 169 -6.49 -9.23 4.59
CA ASN A 169 -7.43 -9.79 3.62
C ASN A 169 -8.89 -9.46 3.96
N LEU A 170 -9.27 -9.56 5.23
CA LEU A 170 -10.60 -9.17 5.70
C LEU A 170 -10.85 -7.66 5.53
N ALA A 171 -9.82 -6.83 5.76
CA ALA A 171 -9.88 -5.39 5.55
C ALA A 171 -10.12 -5.05 4.07
N GLU A 172 -9.43 -5.71 3.14
CA GLU A 172 -9.65 -5.58 1.70
C GLU A 172 -11.09 -5.94 1.30
N LEU A 173 -11.63 -7.02 1.86
CA LEU A 173 -13.03 -7.38 1.62
C LEU A 173 -13.97 -6.26 2.07
N TYR A 174 -13.78 -5.72 3.27
CA TYR A 174 -14.61 -4.61 3.74
C TYR A 174 -14.41 -3.32 2.94
N ARG A 175 -13.20 -3.05 2.44
CA ARG A 175 -12.95 -1.93 1.52
C ARG A 175 -13.76 -2.09 0.23
N VAL A 176 -13.79 -3.28 -0.36
CA VAL A 176 -14.61 -3.57 -1.56
C VAL A 176 -16.10 -3.45 -1.29
N LYS A 177 -16.56 -3.92 -0.12
CA LYS A 177 -17.95 -3.72 0.35
C LYS A 177 -18.27 -2.27 0.72
N LYS A 178 -17.28 -1.37 0.69
CA LYS A 178 -17.36 0.02 1.15
C LYS A 178 -17.74 0.17 2.63
N ASP A 179 -17.54 -0.87 3.43
CA ASP A 179 -17.66 -0.83 4.89
C ASP A 179 -16.35 -0.32 5.51
N PHE A 180 -16.06 0.96 5.25
CA PHE A 180 -14.77 1.56 5.65
C PHE A 180 -14.59 1.62 7.17
N ALA A 181 -15.68 1.64 7.93
CA ALA A 181 -15.65 1.65 9.39
C ALA A 181 -15.09 0.34 9.96
N LYS A 182 -15.35 -0.80 9.30
CA LYS A 182 -14.75 -2.10 9.66
C LYS A 182 -13.36 -2.28 9.07
N ALA A 183 -13.09 -1.78 7.86
CA ALA A 183 -11.81 -1.97 7.19
C ALA A 183 -10.64 -1.26 7.89
N GLU A 184 -10.80 0.01 8.25
CA GLU A 184 -9.72 0.84 8.82
C GLU A 184 -9.03 0.23 10.06
N PRO A 185 -9.76 -0.22 11.11
CA PRO A 185 -9.12 -0.80 12.27
C PRO A 185 -8.34 -2.08 11.96
N LEU A 186 -8.82 -2.89 11.00
CA LEU A 186 -8.16 -4.15 10.62
C LEU A 186 -6.84 -3.89 9.89
N TYR A 187 -6.79 -2.93 8.97
CA TYR A 187 -5.52 -2.53 8.35
C TYR A 187 -4.53 -1.98 9.38
N LEU A 188 -5.00 -1.15 10.31
CA LEU A 188 -4.13 -0.58 11.35
C LEU A 188 -3.59 -1.65 12.29
N GLU A 189 -4.41 -2.63 12.67
CA GLU A 189 -3.98 -3.78 13.47
C GLU A 189 -2.96 -4.64 12.72
N ALA A 190 -3.19 -4.93 11.44
CA ALA A 190 -2.25 -5.69 10.61
C ALA A 190 -0.89 -4.99 10.50
N VAL A 191 -0.86 -3.67 10.26
CA VAL A 191 0.39 -2.89 10.23
C VAL A 191 1.08 -2.92 11.59
N HIS A 192 0.32 -2.78 12.69
CA HIS A 192 0.88 -2.79 14.03
C HIS A 192 1.55 -4.13 14.38
N ILE A 193 0.87 -5.26 14.10
CA ILE A 193 1.43 -6.59 14.34
C ILE A 193 2.74 -6.77 13.57
N LEU A 194 2.76 -6.43 12.27
CA LEU A 194 3.97 -6.58 11.46
C LEU A 194 5.09 -5.64 11.90
N GLU A 195 4.76 -4.42 12.34
CA GLU A 195 5.74 -3.48 12.89
C GLU A 195 6.35 -4.02 14.20
N GLU A 196 5.57 -4.64 15.07
CA GLU A 196 6.09 -5.27 16.29
C GLU A 196 6.96 -6.49 15.98
N SER A 197 6.59 -7.31 14.99
CA SER A 197 7.35 -8.52 14.64
C SER A 197 8.65 -8.22 13.88
N PHE A 198 8.64 -7.25 12.97
CA PHE A 198 9.73 -7.04 12.00
C PHE A 198 10.35 -5.64 12.01
N GLY A 199 9.71 -4.68 12.67
CA GLY A 199 10.10 -3.28 12.64
C GLY A 199 9.58 -2.54 11.40
N LEU A 200 9.53 -1.21 11.50
CA LEU A 200 8.96 -0.34 10.47
C LEU A 200 9.72 -0.37 9.13
N GLY A 201 11.00 -0.73 9.17
CA GLY A 201 11.88 -0.81 8.00
C GLY A 201 11.66 -2.03 7.11
N ASP A 202 10.72 -2.91 7.46
CA ASP A 202 10.53 -4.20 6.80
C ASP A 202 9.59 -4.13 5.58
N ILE A 203 9.91 -4.91 4.54
CA ILE A 203 9.13 -4.96 3.30
C ILE A 203 7.69 -5.43 3.50
N ARG A 204 7.42 -6.29 4.50
CA ARG A 204 6.07 -6.75 4.86
C ARG A 204 5.24 -5.62 5.44
N VAL A 205 5.84 -4.76 6.27
CA VAL A 205 5.19 -3.55 6.78
C VAL A 205 4.89 -2.58 5.63
N ALA A 206 5.83 -2.40 4.71
CA ALA A 206 5.65 -1.61 3.50
C ALA A 206 4.51 -2.12 2.60
N ALA A 207 4.32 -3.45 2.49
CA ALA A 207 3.20 -4.05 1.77
C ALA A 207 1.86 -3.73 2.45
N SER A 208 1.76 -3.89 3.77
CA SER A 208 0.52 -3.55 4.51
C SER A 208 0.21 -2.05 4.49
N LEU A 209 1.23 -1.19 4.57
CA LEU A 209 1.08 0.26 4.42
C LEU A 209 0.62 0.65 3.01
N HIS A 210 0.98 -0.12 1.97
CA HIS A 210 0.49 0.13 0.62
C HIS A 210 -1.03 0.01 0.55
N ASN A 211 -1.59 -1.07 1.11
CA ASN A 211 -3.02 -1.35 1.11
C ASN A 211 -3.76 -0.29 1.94
N LEU A 212 -3.22 0.06 3.11
CA LEU A 212 -3.76 1.15 3.93
C LEU A 212 -3.71 2.51 3.21
N GLY A 213 -2.65 2.78 2.45
CA GLY A 213 -2.53 3.99 1.62
C GLY A 213 -3.59 4.04 0.52
N GLN A 214 -3.84 2.94 -0.18
CA GLN A 214 -4.90 2.85 -1.19
C GLN A 214 -6.28 3.04 -0.56
N PHE A 215 -6.52 2.42 0.59
CA PHE A 215 -7.72 2.60 1.39
C PHE A 215 -7.96 4.08 1.73
N TYR A 216 -6.92 4.82 2.13
CA TYR A 216 -7.04 6.24 2.42
C TYR A 216 -7.25 7.12 1.19
N ILE A 217 -6.67 6.77 0.02
CA ILE A 217 -7.00 7.44 -1.26
C ILE A 217 -8.50 7.36 -1.55
N VAL A 218 -9.09 6.18 -1.42
CA VAL A 218 -10.53 5.94 -1.68
C VAL A 218 -11.40 6.79 -0.76
N GLN A 219 -10.97 7.00 0.49
CA GLN A 219 -11.67 7.85 1.47
C GLN A 219 -11.32 9.34 1.39
N ARG A 220 -10.51 9.80 0.43
CA ARG A 220 -10.00 11.18 0.34
C ARG A 220 -9.21 11.64 1.57
N LYS A 221 -8.68 10.70 2.36
CA LYS A 221 -7.77 10.96 3.49
C LYS A 221 -6.34 11.11 2.96
N LEU A 222 -6.11 12.21 2.23
CA LEU A 222 -4.91 12.37 1.41
C LEU A 222 -3.62 12.49 2.22
N GLU A 223 -3.67 13.11 3.40
CA GLU A 223 -2.50 13.21 4.28
C GLU A 223 -2.11 11.84 4.86
N GLU A 224 -3.09 11.04 5.29
CA GLU A 224 -2.83 9.70 5.78
C GLU A 224 -2.31 8.78 4.67
N ALA A 225 -2.85 8.90 3.45
CA ALA A 225 -2.33 8.18 2.28
C ALA A 225 -0.87 8.59 1.96
N HIS A 226 -0.58 9.90 1.96
CA HIS A 226 0.76 10.41 1.74
C HIS A 226 1.75 9.81 2.74
N ASN A 227 1.39 9.82 4.03
CA ASN A 227 2.23 9.29 5.10
C ASN A 227 2.54 7.79 4.91
N CYS A 228 1.54 7.00 4.52
CA CYS A 228 1.73 5.56 4.26
C CYS A 228 2.75 5.33 3.14
N TYR A 229 2.62 6.05 2.02
CA TYR A 229 3.53 5.87 0.89
C TYR A 229 4.90 6.50 1.10
N GLU A 230 5.01 7.57 1.90
CA GLU A 230 6.31 8.13 2.29
C GLU A 230 7.13 7.14 3.12
N ILE A 231 6.49 6.44 4.07
CA ILE A 231 7.15 5.40 4.85
C ILE A 231 7.52 4.23 3.94
N LYS A 232 6.59 3.76 3.10
CA LYS A 232 6.87 2.70 2.12
C LYS A 232 8.04 3.06 1.20
N ARG A 233 8.13 4.32 0.74
CA ARG A 233 9.21 4.79 -0.13
C ARG A 233 10.57 4.68 0.55
N ARG A 234 10.66 4.94 1.86
CA ARG A 234 11.91 4.84 2.63
C ARG A 234 12.37 3.40 2.85
N VAL A 235 11.44 2.46 2.91
CA VAL A 235 11.73 1.02 3.04
C VAL A 235 12.33 0.44 1.76
N LEU A 236 11.93 0.96 0.60
CA LEU A 236 12.29 0.39 -0.69
C LEU A 236 13.55 1.02 -1.28
N GLY A 237 14.39 0.18 -1.92
CA GLY A 237 15.53 0.64 -2.71
C GLY A 237 15.10 1.34 -4.01
N GLN A 238 15.84 2.38 -4.41
CA GLN A 238 15.46 3.30 -5.49
C GLN A 238 15.30 2.65 -6.89
N ASN A 239 15.92 1.49 -7.12
CA ASN A 239 15.95 0.81 -8.43
C ASN A 239 14.99 -0.39 -8.53
N HIS A 240 14.01 -0.52 -7.62
CA HIS A 240 13.05 -1.62 -7.64
C HIS A 240 11.69 -1.21 -8.23
N THR A 241 11.01 -2.16 -8.88
CA THR A 241 9.67 -1.95 -9.47
C THR A 241 8.62 -1.52 -8.44
N ASP A 242 8.74 -1.99 -7.20
CA ASP A 242 7.89 -1.57 -6.09
C ASP A 242 8.14 -0.12 -5.66
N TYR A 243 9.38 0.36 -5.76
CA TYR A 243 9.70 1.76 -5.52
C TYR A 243 9.01 2.62 -6.59
N ALA A 244 9.14 2.23 -7.86
CA ALA A 244 8.43 2.88 -8.96
C ALA A 244 6.91 2.88 -8.73
N ASN A 245 6.33 1.79 -8.23
CA ASN A 245 4.90 1.74 -7.90
C ASN A 245 4.53 2.72 -6.77
N THR A 246 5.36 2.80 -5.74
CA THR A 246 5.16 3.75 -4.63
C THR A 246 5.23 5.19 -5.11
N MET A 247 6.17 5.51 -6.01
CA MET A 247 6.28 6.85 -6.64
C MET A 247 5.03 7.22 -7.45
N TYR A 248 4.47 6.27 -8.21
CA TYR A 248 3.20 6.48 -8.92
C TYR A 248 2.03 6.81 -7.97
N HIS A 249 1.91 6.08 -6.87
CA HIS A 249 0.86 6.32 -5.88
C HIS A 249 1.07 7.64 -5.13
N LEU A 250 2.32 7.98 -4.76
CA LEU A 250 2.64 9.31 -4.20
C LEU A 250 2.29 10.42 -5.18
N GLY A 251 2.64 10.27 -6.47
CA GLY A 251 2.28 11.22 -7.51
C GLY A 251 0.76 11.38 -7.63
N THR A 252 0.01 10.28 -7.55
CA THR A 252 -1.46 10.32 -7.52
C THR A 252 -1.97 11.11 -6.31
N VAL A 253 -1.44 10.87 -5.11
CA VAL A 253 -1.81 11.63 -3.90
C VAL A 253 -1.49 13.12 -4.05
N LYS A 254 -0.31 13.47 -4.58
CA LYS A 254 0.10 14.87 -4.82
C LYS A 254 -0.82 15.57 -5.82
N TYR A 255 -1.23 14.89 -6.89
CA TYR A 255 -2.21 15.42 -7.84
C TYR A 255 -3.53 15.74 -7.15
N LEU A 256 -4.03 14.82 -6.32
CA LEU A 256 -5.27 15.00 -5.58
C LEU A 256 -5.17 16.11 -4.52
N GLN A 257 -3.97 16.41 -4.02
CA GLN A 257 -3.68 17.57 -3.16
C GLN A 257 -3.58 18.89 -3.93
N GLY A 258 -3.70 18.89 -5.26
CA GLY A 258 -3.51 20.06 -6.11
C GLY A 258 -2.05 20.41 -6.41
N LYS A 259 -1.10 19.56 -5.99
CA LYS A 259 0.34 19.73 -6.25
C LYS A 259 0.72 19.04 -7.56
N GLU A 260 0.30 19.64 -8.67
CA GLU A 260 0.46 19.03 -10.00
C GLU A 260 1.92 18.83 -10.40
N ASN A 261 2.78 19.83 -10.21
CA ASN A 261 4.18 19.73 -10.62
C ASN A 261 4.91 18.59 -9.88
N ASP A 262 4.69 18.48 -8.57
CA ASP A 262 5.21 17.37 -7.75
C ASP A 262 4.67 16.02 -8.25
N SER A 263 3.39 15.96 -8.63
CA SER A 263 2.77 14.75 -9.17
C SER A 263 3.44 14.30 -10.46
N VAL A 264 3.57 15.22 -11.41
CA VAL A 264 4.17 14.96 -12.72
C VAL A 264 5.59 14.43 -12.56
N ALA A 265 6.40 15.06 -11.71
CA ALA A 265 7.77 14.63 -11.45
C ALA A 265 7.82 13.19 -10.91
N LEU A 266 7.02 12.89 -9.87
CA LEU A 266 6.98 11.54 -9.27
C LEU A 266 6.51 10.46 -10.25
N ILE A 267 5.56 10.79 -11.14
CA ILE A 267 5.04 9.84 -12.13
C ILE A 267 6.04 9.63 -13.27
N GLN A 268 6.75 10.68 -13.68
CA GLN A 268 7.84 10.58 -14.66
C GLN A 268 8.98 9.72 -14.13
N ASP A 269 9.42 9.94 -12.88
CA ASP A 269 10.43 9.09 -12.23
C ASP A 269 9.97 7.63 -12.17
N SER A 270 8.71 7.42 -11.80
CA SER A 270 8.09 6.09 -11.78
C SER A 270 8.07 5.39 -13.16
N ILE A 271 7.90 6.14 -14.24
CA ILE A 271 7.95 5.61 -15.61
C ILE A 271 9.40 5.32 -16.00
N LYS A 272 10.32 6.23 -15.70
CA LYS A 272 11.75 6.08 -15.99
C LYS A 272 12.32 4.81 -15.36
N ILE A 273 12.02 4.53 -14.09
CA ILE A 273 12.48 3.31 -13.43
C ILE A 273 11.94 2.06 -14.13
N LEU A 274 10.69 2.05 -14.59
CA LEU A 274 10.16 0.91 -15.35
C LEU A 274 10.87 0.74 -16.70
N GLU A 275 11.18 1.84 -17.38
CA GLU A 275 11.91 1.80 -18.66
C GLU A 275 13.32 1.27 -18.49
N GLU A 276 14.05 1.74 -17.48
CA GLU A 276 15.39 1.27 -17.12
C GLU A 276 15.39 -0.21 -16.67
N SER A 277 14.29 -0.68 -16.07
CA SER A 277 14.12 -2.08 -15.66
C SER A 277 13.65 -3.01 -16.80
N GLY A 278 13.59 -2.53 -18.05
CA GLY A 278 13.11 -3.32 -19.20
C GLY A 278 11.58 -3.52 -19.23
N LEU A 279 10.84 -2.87 -18.33
CA LEU A 279 9.38 -2.93 -18.22
C LEU A 279 8.70 -1.73 -18.89
N GLY A 280 9.40 -1.02 -19.79
CA GLY A 280 8.88 0.15 -20.51
C GLY A 280 7.64 -0.14 -21.35
N GLN A 281 7.47 -1.37 -21.83
CA GLN A 281 6.29 -1.80 -22.60
C GLN A 281 5.20 -2.46 -21.75
N SER A 282 5.41 -2.56 -20.43
CA SER A 282 4.46 -3.23 -19.54
C SER A 282 3.12 -2.50 -19.46
N VAL A 283 2.06 -3.24 -19.13
CA VAL A 283 0.73 -2.67 -18.84
C VAL A 283 0.80 -1.62 -17.74
N ALA A 284 1.69 -1.81 -16.76
CA ALA A 284 1.93 -0.84 -15.69
C ALA A 284 2.48 0.49 -16.23
N CYS A 285 3.51 0.45 -17.08
CA CYS A 285 4.07 1.64 -17.73
C CYS A 285 3.00 2.37 -18.56
N LEU A 286 2.27 1.63 -19.41
CA LEU A 286 1.18 2.17 -20.22
C LEU A 286 0.05 2.80 -19.39
N ARG A 287 -0.25 2.26 -18.21
CA ARG A 287 -1.23 2.86 -17.29
C ARG A 287 -0.72 4.19 -16.73
N ARG A 288 0.55 4.26 -16.33
CA ARG A 288 1.19 5.48 -15.80
C ARG A 288 1.30 6.56 -16.86
N LEU A 289 1.70 6.21 -18.08
CA LEU A 289 1.71 7.12 -19.23
C LEU A 289 0.31 7.68 -19.54
N ARG A 290 -0.72 6.82 -19.57
CA ARG A 290 -2.11 7.29 -19.77
C ARG A 290 -2.56 8.25 -18.68
N TYR A 291 -2.23 7.96 -17.43
CA TYR A 291 -2.53 8.85 -16.32
C TYR A 291 -1.80 10.20 -16.49
N LEU A 292 -0.52 10.19 -16.85
CA LEU A 292 0.26 11.40 -17.10
C LEU A 292 -0.33 12.25 -18.24
N ALA A 293 -0.72 11.63 -19.35
CA ALA A 293 -1.41 12.31 -20.44
C ALA A 293 -2.72 12.96 -19.97
N GLN A 294 -3.50 12.26 -19.14
CA GLN A 294 -4.74 12.82 -18.57
C GLN A 294 -4.48 14.03 -17.67
N VAL A 295 -3.41 14.00 -16.86
CA VAL A 295 -2.99 15.15 -16.05
C VAL A 295 -2.68 16.34 -16.97
N PHE A 296 -1.85 16.15 -17.99
CA PHE A 296 -1.50 17.23 -18.92
C PHE A 296 -2.70 17.80 -19.68
N LEU A 297 -3.64 16.96 -20.13
CA LEU A 297 -4.87 17.42 -20.78
C LEU A 297 -5.72 18.29 -19.85
N LYS A 298 -5.87 17.90 -18.58
CA LYS A 298 -6.64 18.67 -17.60
C LYS A 298 -6.00 20.02 -17.27
N SER A 299 -4.69 20.11 -17.42
CA SER A 299 -3.92 21.32 -17.15
C SER A 299 -3.63 22.15 -18.40
N ASN A 300 -4.28 21.82 -19.52
CA ASN A 300 -4.14 22.47 -20.82
C ASN A 300 -2.71 22.47 -21.39
N ARG A 301 -1.90 21.49 -20.99
CA ARG A 301 -0.51 21.27 -21.47
C ARG A 301 -0.54 20.35 -22.69
N LEU A 302 -1.16 20.83 -23.77
CA LEU A 302 -1.53 19.99 -24.92
C LEU A 302 -0.33 19.35 -25.64
N SER A 303 0.78 20.09 -25.78
CA SER A 303 2.00 19.58 -26.43
C SER A 303 2.61 18.40 -25.67
N GLU A 304 2.65 18.47 -24.34
CA GLU A 304 3.16 17.39 -23.49
C GLU A 304 2.22 16.18 -23.50
N ALA A 305 0.90 16.42 -23.47
CA ALA A 305 -0.09 15.36 -23.61
C ALA A 305 0.05 14.60 -24.94
N GLU A 306 0.23 15.33 -26.04
CA GLU A 306 0.44 14.77 -27.38
C GLU A 306 1.70 13.90 -27.43
N ASN A 307 2.82 14.39 -26.87
CA ASN A 307 4.07 13.64 -26.81
C ASN A 307 3.91 12.31 -26.03
N VAL A 308 3.24 12.33 -24.89
CA VAL A 308 2.95 11.11 -24.11
C VAL A 308 2.03 10.17 -24.90
N GLN A 309 1.02 10.70 -25.60
CA GLN A 309 0.11 9.88 -26.40
C GLN A 309 0.81 9.20 -27.58
N ARG A 310 1.72 9.91 -28.27
CA ARG A 310 2.57 9.33 -29.31
C ARG A 310 3.43 8.19 -28.77
N LYS A 311 4.04 8.37 -27.58
CA LYS A 311 4.82 7.31 -26.91
C LYS A 311 3.95 6.08 -26.59
N ILE A 312 2.73 6.28 -26.10
CA ILE A 312 1.77 5.19 -25.84
C ILE A 312 1.44 4.41 -27.12
N LEU A 313 1.18 5.11 -28.23
CA LEU A 313 0.88 4.48 -29.51
C LEU A 313 2.07 3.65 -30.01
N HIS A 314 3.26 4.23 -29.97
CA HIS A 314 4.49 3.53 -30.38
C HIS A 314 4.72 2.23 -29.58
N ILE A 315 4.59 2.28 -28.25
CA ILE A 315 4.70 1.08 -27.40
C ILE A 315 3.67 0.02 -27.80
N ARG A 316 2.42 0.43 -28.05
CA ARG A 316 1.34 -0.49 -28.44
C ARG A 316 1.61 -1.15 -29.78
N GLU A 317 2.15 -0.42 -30.75
CA GLU A 317 2.52 -0.96 -32.06
C GLU A 317 3.65 -1.98 -31.95
N MET A 318 4.70 -1.66 -31.18
CA MET A 318 5.83 -2.57 -30.93
C MET A 318 5.42 -3.86 -30.19
N SER A 319 4.36 -3.81 -29.37
CA SER A 319 3.88 -4.96 -28.59
C SER A 319 2.95 -5.93 -29.34
N LYS A 320 2.60 -5.65 -30.61
CA LYS A 320 1.67 -6.47 -31.42
C LYS A 320 2.34 -7.59 -32.23
N VAL A 321 3.52 -8.06 -31.82
CA VAL A 321 4.24 -9.16 -32.48
C VAL A 321 3.92 -10.49 -31.81
#